data_AF-A0A4P8KZI9-F1
#
_entry.id   AF-A0A4P8KZI9-F1
#
_cell.length_a   1.000
_cell.length_b   1.000
_cell.length_c   1.000
_cell.angle_alpha   90.00
_cell.angle_beta   90.00
_cell.angle_gamma   90.00
#
_symmetry.space_group_name_H-M   'P 1'
#
loop_
_entity.id
_entity.type
_entity.pdbx_description
1 polymer ?
#
loop_
_entity_poly.entity_id
_entity_poly.type
_entity_poly.pdbx_seq_one_letter_code
_entity_poly.pdbx_strand_id
1 'polypeptide(L)'
;MLAMNLGDVRDFPFLDPPAPQAVKDGFAVLRELGAIDDRDRLTPMGRLMARFPLDPRLSRMLLQAREEGALRPMIVLCAALSVQDPRERPAEKEAQADQAHAAFRDRRSDFVTLLNIWRACEDQWRQAPSQGALRRFCKDNFLSYRRVREWRDVHDEIVEI
;
A
#
# COMPACT_ATOMS: atom_id res chain seq x y z
N MET A 1 -16.33 8.33 8.11
CA MET A 1 -17.58 8.69 8.81
C MET A 1 -17.35 9.07 10.27
N LEU A 2 -16.80 8.19 11.12
CA LEU A 2 -16.53 8.50 12.53
C LEU A 2 -15.68 9.79 12.72
N ALA A 3 -14.62 9.96 11.92
CA ALA A 3 -13.76 11.14 12.00
C ALA A 3 -14.44 12.44 11.55
N MET A 4 -15.50 12.34 10.73
CA MET A 4 -16.30 13.47 10.26
C MET A 4 -17.55 13.72 11.13
N ASN A 5 -17.72 12.95 12.21
CA ASN A 5 -18.86 13.03 13.13
C ASN A 5 -20.23 12.93 12.45
N LEU A 6 -20.37 12.02 11.47
CA LEU A 6 -21.60 11.83 10.68
C LEU A 6 -22.66 10.94 11.37
N GLY A 7 -22.52 10.70 12.68
CA GLY A 7 -23.41 9.80 13.42
C GLY A 7 -23.13 8.31 13.18
N ASP A 8 -24.10 7.47 13.53
CA ASP A 8 -24.03 6.03 13.34
C ASP A 8 -24.09 5.67 11.86
N VAL A 9 -23.22 4.76 11.42
CA VAL A 9 -23.20 4.27 10.03
C VAL A 9 -24.54 3.62 9.66
N ARG A 10 -25.22 2.99 10.60
CA ARG A 10 -26.51 2.30 10.38
C ARG A 10 -27.66 3.25 10.11
N ASP A 11 -27.58 4.47 10.64
CA ASP A 11 -28.60 5.50 10.48
C ASP A 11 -28.28 6.43 9.29
N PHE A 12 -27.14 6.22 8.62
CA PHE A 12 -26.71 7.05 7.52
C PHE A 12 -27.54 6.77 6.26
N PRO A 13 -28.05 7.81 5.55
CA PRO A 13 -28.96 7.65 4.43
C PRO A 13 -28.23 7.28 3.14
N PHE A 14 -27.70 6.05 3.06
CA PHE A 14 -27.12 5.51 1.84
C PHE A 14 -28.18 5.31 0.75
N LEU A 15 -27.81 5.57 -0.51
CA LEU A 15 -28.65 5.20 -1.67
C LEU A 15 -28.81 3.67 -1.78
N ASP A 16 -27.72 2.96 -1.58
CA ASP A 16 -27.66 1.50 -1.46
C ASP A 16 -26.90 1.16 -0.16
N PRO A 17 -27.59 0.80 0.93
CA PRO A 17 -26.95 0.58 2.22
C PRO A 17 -26.08 -0.68 2.19
N PRO A 18 -24.89 -0.65 2.84
CA PRO A 18 -24.06 -1.84 2.95
C PRO A 18 -24.76 -2.92 3.76
N ALA A 19 -24.44 -4.19 3.47
CA ALA A 19 -24.93 -5.31 4.27
C ALA A 19 -24.55 -5.14 5.75
N PRO A 20 -25.44 -5.44 6.72
CA PRO A 20 -25.15 -5.27 8.15
C PRO A 20 -23.88 -5.98 8.63
N GLN A 21 -23.58 -7.15 8.04
CA GLN A 21 -22.37 -7.90 8.35
C GLN A 21 -21.10 -7.15 7.93
N ALA A 22 -21.10 -6.48 6.76
CA ALA A 22 -19.95 -5.70 6.30
C ALA A 22 -19.66 -4.51 7.21
N VAL A 23 -20.70 -3.85 7.73
CA VAL A 23 -20.55 -2.78 8.73
C VAL A 23 -19.93 -3.35 10.01
N LYS A 24 -20.47 -4.46 10.52
CA LYS A 24 -19.96 -5.13 11.73
C LYS A 24 -18.48 -5.53 11.59
N ASP A 25 -18.11 -6.11 10.46
CA ASP A 25 -16.73 -6.51 10.18
C ASP A 25 -15.80 -5.30 10.11
N GLY A 26 -16.26 -4.19 9.52
CA GLY A 26 -15.52 -2.92 9.50
C GLY A 26 -15.23 -2.38 10.91
N PHE A 27 -16.23 -2.37 11.80
CA PHE A 27 -16.03 -1.97 13.20
C PHE A 27 -15.12 -2.93 13.97
N ALA A 28 -15.22 -4.24 13.71
CA ALA A 28 -14.34 -5.23 14.33
C ALA A 28 -12.87 -4.96 13.97
N VAL A 29 -12.58 -4.72 12.69
CA VAL A 29 -11.24 -4.37 12.22
C VAL A 29 -10.73 -3.07 12.85
N LEU A 30 -11.55 -2.02 12.90
CA LEU A 30 -11.15 -0.76 13.53
C LEU A 30 -10.82 -0.94 15.02
N ARG A 31 -11.54 -1.82 15.73
CA ARG A 31 -11.26 -2.14 17.13
C ARG A 31 -9.96 -2.93 17.29
N GLU A 32 -9.73 -3.94 16.45
CA GLU A 32 -8.47 -4.71 16.43
C GLU A 32 -7.25 -3.83 16.16
N LEU A 33 -7.38 -2.82 15.30
CA LEU A 33 -6.32 -1.86 15.02
C LEU A 33 -6.11 -0.83 16.14
N GLY A 34 -6.97 -0.82 17.16
CA GLY A 34 -6.98 0.19 18.22
C GLY A 34 -7.43 1.57 17.75
N ALA A 35 -8.13 1.66 16.61
CA ALA A 35 -8.64 2.92 16.06
C ALA A 35 -9.88 3.42 16.81
N ILE A 36 -10.66 2.51 17.39
CA ILE A 36 -11.86 2.81 18.19
C ILE A 36 -11.84 2.08 19.53
N ASP A 37 -12.54 2.64 20.52
CA ASP A 37 -12.76 2.02 21.83
C ASP A 37 -13.95 1.03 21.82
N ASP A 38 -14.23 0.40 22.96
CA ASP A 38 -15.38 -0.53 23.13
C ASP A 38 -16.75 0.15 22.98
N ARG A 39 -16.79 1.48 22.93
CA ARG A 39 -17.99 2.29 22.71
C ARG A 39 -18.03 2.87 21.29
N ASP A 40 -17.21 2.33 20.39
CA ASP A 40 -17.10 2.72 18.97
C ASP A 40 -16.67 4.18 18.75
N ARG A 41 -15.95 4.77 19.71
CA ARG A 41 -15.42 6.15 19.62
C ARG A 41 -13.96 6.13 19.18
N LEU A 42 -13.59 7.09 18.34
CA LEU A 42 -12.20 7.22 17.89
C LEU A 42 -11.22 7.44 19.04
N THR A 43 -10.18 6.61 19.08
CA THR A 43 -9.02 6.77 19.95
C THR A 43 -8.08 7.85 19.38
N PRO A 44 -7.05 8.31 20.13
CA PRO A 44 -6.00 9.16 19.56
C PRO A 44 -5.31 8.52 18.34
N MET A 45 -5.06 7.20 18.39
CA MET A 45 -4.52 6.43 17.27
C MET A 45 -5.48 6.47 16.07
N GLY A 46 -6.77 6.22 16.27
CA GLY A 46 -7.76 6.27 15.20
C GLY A 46 -7.91 7.64 14.55
N ARG A 47 -7.78 8.73 15.33
CA ARG A 47 -7.77 10.09 14.78
C ARG A 47 -6.54 10.34 13.90
N LEU A 48 -5.37 9.83 14.29
CA LEU A 48 -4.17 9.90 13.46
C LEU A 48 -4.34 9.08 12.18
N MET A 49 -4.82 7.85 12.29
CA MET A 49 -5.08 6.98 11.14
C MET A 49 -6.03 7.63 10.14
N ALA A 50 -7.09 8.29 10.62
CA ALA A 50 -8.09 8.95 9.77
C ALA A 50 -7.55 10.14 8.95
N ARG A 51 -6.31 10.59 9.19
CA ARG A 51 -5.67 11.64 8.39
C ARG A 51 -5.03 11.11 7.11
N PHE A 52 -4.77 9.81 7.01
CA PHE A 52 -4.18 9.20 5.83
C PHE A 52 -5.28 8.77 4.84
N PRO A 53 -5.13 9.02 3.53
CA PRO A 53 -6.04 8.56 2.50
C PRO A 53 -5.75 7.08 2.14
N LEU A 54 -5.58 6.23 3.15
CA LEU A 54 -5.18 4.83 3.00
C LEU A 54 -6.17 3.90 3.71
N ASP A 55 -6.10 2.60 3.39
CA ASP A 55 -6.75 1.58 4.21
C ASP A 55 -6.30 1.72 5.69
N PRO A 56 -7.21 1.55 6.67
CA PRO A 56 -6.87 1.65 8.08
C PRO A 56 -5.69 0.76 8.49
N ARG A 57 -5.53 -0.44 7.91
CA ARG A 57 -4.42 -1.34 8.25
C ARG A 57 -3.08 -0.74 7.82
N LEU A 58 -3.01 -0.18 6.61
CA LEU A 58 -1.79 0.47 6.10
C LEU A 58 -1.46 1.73 6.93
N SER A 59 -2.47 2.51 7.29
CA SER A 59 -2.30 3.68 8.17
C SER A 59 -1.73 3.28 9.54
N ARG A 60 -2.23 2.17 10.11
CA ARG A 60 -1.73 1.63 11.38
C ARG A 60 -0.28 1.15 11.27
N MET A 61 0.08 0.51 10.15
CA MET A 61 1.45 0.07 9.85
C MET A 61 2.42 1.24 9.77
N LEU A 62 2.07 2.33 9.08
CA LEU A 62 2.91 3.54 8.99
C LEU A 62 3.16 4.16 10.36
N LEU A 63 2.10 4.30 11.17
CA LEU A 63 2.20 4.87 12.51
C LEU A 63 3.09 4.00 13.41
N GLN A 64 2.96 2.66 13.33
CA GLN A 64 3.84 1.74 14.06
C GLN A 64 5.30 1.83 13.60
N ALA A 65 5.52 1.83 12.28
CA ALA A 65 6.86 1.86 11.71
C ALA A 65 7.62 3.14 12.08
N ARG A 66 6.92 4.25 12.31
CA ARG A 66 7.53 5.47 12.87
C ARG A 66 8.08 5.24 14.28
N GLU A 67 7.33 4.56 15.14
CA GLU A 67 7.76 4.25 16.52
C GLU A 67 8.93 3.26 16.53
N GLU A 68 8.94 2.32 15.58
CA GLU A 68 9.99 1.29 15.44
C GLU A 68 11.20 1.75 14.63
N GLY A 69 11.22 2.99 14.12
CA GLY A 69 12.33 3.51 13.32
C GLY A 69 12.44 2.91 11.91
N ALA A 70 11.39 2.27 11.40
CA ALA A 70 11.33 1.61 10.09
C ALA A 70 10.39 2.31 9.09
N LEU A 71 10.12 3.61 9.29
CA LEU A 71 9.13 4.36 8.49
C LEU A 71 9.43 4.34 6.98
N ARG A 72 10.66 4.59 6.57
CA ARG A 72 11.05 4.68 5.14
C ARG A 72 10.69 3.42 4.33
N PRO A 73 11.14 2.20 4.71
CA PRO A 73 10.73 1.01 3.99
C PRO A 73 9.23 0.74 4.14
N MET A 74 8.59 1.14 5.24
CA MET A 74 7.15 0.95 5.40
C MET A 74 6.32 1.81 4.43
N ILE A 75 6.72 3.06 4.17
CA ILE A 75 6.07 3.91 3.15
C ILE A 75 6.09 3.22 1.79
N VAL A 76 7.25 2.69 1.38
CA VAL A 76 7.41 1.95 0.12
C VAL A 76 6.45 0.76 0.06
N LEU A 77 6.35 -0.02 1.15
CA LEU A 77 5.46 -1.19 1.20
C LEU A 77 3.99 -0.80 1.21
N CYS A 78 3.59 0.21 1.98
CA CYS A 78 2.22 0.69 2.00
C CYS A 78 1.80 1.18 0.61
N ALA A 79 2.66 1.94 -0.09
CA ALA A 79 2.40 2.35 -1.46
C ALA A 79 2.28 1.14 -2.40
N ALA A 80 3.11 0.11 -2.23
CA ALA A 80 3.07 -1.11 -3.05
C ALA A 80 1.76 -1.87 -2.88
N LEU A 81 1.25 -1.94 -1.64
CA LEU A 81 0.02 -2.64 -1.28
C LEU A 81 -1.25 -1.86 -1.64
N SER A 82 -1.12 -0.56 -1.90
CA SER A 82 -2.21 0.30 -2.38
C SER A 82 -2.43 0.23 -3.89
N VAL A 83 -1.50 -0.38 -4.64
CA VAL A 83 -1.56 -0.51 -6.10
C VAL A 83 -1.53 -1.98 -6.51
N GLN A 84 -1.79 -2.26 -7.78
CA GLN A 84 -1.62 -3.62 -8.31
C GLN A 84 -0.13 -4.01 -8.34
N ASP A 85 0.16 -5.30 -8.09
CA ASP A 85 1.53 -5.82 -8.11
C ASP A 85 2.24 -5.48 -9.43
N PRO A 86 3.41 -4.82 -9.40
CA PRO A 86 4.10 -4.40 -10.62
C PRO A 86 4.67 -5.56 -11.43
N ARG A 87 4.82 -6.76 -10.86
CA ARG A 87 5.35 -7.93 -11.58
C ARG A 87 4.38 -8.41 -12.65
N GLU A 88 4.91 -8.67 -13.83
CA GLU A 88 4.20 -9.27 -14.95
C GLU A 88 4.70 -10.70 -15.15
N ARG A 89 3.79 -11.66 -15.28
CA ARG A 89 4.14 -13.07 -15.56
C ARG A 89 3.26 -13.61 -16.69
N PRO A 90 3.52 -13.21 -17.95
CA PRO A 90 2.73 -13.68 -19.10
C PRO A 90 2.86 -15.19 -19.29
N ALA A 91 1.77 -15.86 -19.66
CA ALA A 91 1.72 -17.33 -19.80
C ALA A 91 2.74 -17.87 -20.82
N GLU A 92 3.02 -17.13 -21.90
CA GLU A 92 3.98 -17.54 -22.92
C GLU A 92 5.45 -17.33 -22.52
N LYS A 93 5.69 -16.60 -21.42
CA LYS A 93 7.02 -16.17 -20.98
C LYS A 93 7.30 -16.39 -19.49
N GLU A 94 6.57 -17.32 -18.87
CA GLU A 94 6.67 -17.58 -17.44
C GLU A 94 8.11 -17.84 -16.97
N ALA A 95 8.84 -18.73 -17.64
CA ALA A 95 10.22 -19.06 -17.28
C ALA A 95 11.17 -17.85 -17.37
N GLN A 96 10.95 -16.95 -18.33
CA GLN A 96 11.75 -15.74 -18.52
C GLN A 96 11.42 -14.72 -17.43
N ALA A 97 10.14 -14.56 -17.10
CA ALA A 97 9.68 -13.71 -16.00
C ALA A 97 10.23 -14.19 -14.65
N ASP A 98 10.12 -15.50 -14.37
CA ASP A 98 10.62 -16.10 -13.14
C ASP A 98 12.14 -15.92 -13.00
N GLN A 99 12.89 -16.07 -14.10
CA GLN A 99 14.33 -15.83 -14.12
C GLN A 99 14.67 -14.35 -13.86
N ALA A 100 13.93 -13.41 -14.45
CA ALA A 100 14.13 -11.98 -14.22
C ALA A 100 13.79 -11.59 -12.77
N HIS A 101 12.66 -12.07 -12.25
CA HIS A 101 12.22 -11.78 -10.88
C HIS A 101 13.13 -12.42 -9.82
N ALA A 102 13.84 -13.51 -10.15
CA ALA A 102 14.80 -14.13 -9.25
C ALA A 102 15.92 -13.17 -8.81
N ALA A 103 16.25 -12.15 -9.61
CA ALA A 103 17.23 -11.12 -9.24
C ALA A 103 16.78 -10.24 -8.05
N PHE A 104 15.47 -10.09 -7.85
CA PHE A 104 14.91 -9.28 -6.75
C PHE A 104 14.46 -10.12 -5.56
N ARG A 105 14.33 -11.43 -5.76
CA ARG A 105 13.71 -12.35 -4.81
C ARG A 105 14.49 -12.41 -3.50
N ASP A 106 13.81 -12.08 -2.42
CA ASP A 106 14.22 -12.50 -1.09
C ASP A 106 13.62 -13.87 -0.77
N ARG A 107 14.41 -14.75 -0.14
CA ARG A 107 14.01 -16.14 0.12
C ARG A 107 12.99 -16.27 1.26
N ARG A 108 12.85 -15.25 2.09
CA ARG A 108 12.08 -15.30 3.34
C ARG A 108 10.90 -14.33 3.35
N SER A 109 10.85 -13.36 2.44
CA SER A 109 9.82 -12.33 2.45
C SER A 109 9.49 -11.76 1.06
N ASP A 110 8.21 -11.85 0.70
CA ASP A 110 7.68 -11.18 -0.49
C ASP A 110 7.70 -9.65 -0.34
N PHE A 111 7.56 -9.14 0.88
CA PHE A 111 7.69 -7.70 1.15
C PHE A 111 9.12 -7.21 0.90
N VAL A 112 10.13 -7.97 1.33
CA VAL A 112 11.53 -7.63 1.02
C VAL A 112 11.79 -7.73 -0.49
N THR A 113 11.16 -8.68 -1.18
CA THR A 113 11.21 -8.75 -2.65
C THR A 113 10.66 -7.46 -3.29
N LEU A 114 9.53 -6.92 -2.81
CA LEU A 114 9.02 -5.62 -3.26
C LEU A 114 10.01 -4.48 -2.96
N LEU A 115 10.60 -4.43 -1.76
CA LEU A 115 11.64 -3.43 -1.44
C LEU A 115 12.84 -3.51 -2.40
N ASN A 116 13.25 -4.71 -2.79
CA ASN A 116 14.34 -4.91 -3.74
C ASN A 116 13.97 -4.41 -5.14
N ILE A 117 12.75 -4.69 -5.61
CA ILE A 117 12.23 -4.16 -6.88
C ILE A 117 12.21 -2.63 -6.85
N TRP A 118 11.68 -2.04 -5.79
CA TRP A 118 11.63 -0.59 -5.61
C TRP A 118 13.02 0.04 -5.70
N ARG A 119 14.00 -0.50 -4.96
CA ARG A 119 15.39 -0.02 -4.98
C ARG A 119 15.98 -0.09 -6.39
N ALA A 120 15.79 -1.19 -7.10
CA ALA A 120 16.31 -1.35 -8.46
C ALA A 120 15.69 -0.33 -9.44
N CYS A 121 14.38 -0.06 -9.33
CA CYS A 121 13.71 0.98 -10.11
C CYS A 121 14.24 2.39 -9.77
N GLU A 122 14.43 2.69 -8.49
CA GLU A 122 14.97 3.97 -8.03
C GLU A 122 16.42 4.20 -8.49
N ASP A 123 17.26 3.17 -8.40
CA ASP A 123 18.64 3.22 -8.89
C ASP A 123 18.68 3.46 -10.40
N GLN A 124 17.84 2.76 -11.16
CA GLN A 124 17.70 2.97 -12.60
C GLN A 124 17.25 4.40 -12.94
N TRP A 125 16.30 4.94 -12.17
CA TRP A 125 15.82 6.31 -12.35
C TRP A 125 16.91 7.35 -12.05
N ARG A 126 17.73 7.13 -11.01
CA ARG A 126 18.83 8.03 -10.63
C ARG A 126 19.98 8.00 -11.64
N GLN A 127 20.33 6.82 -12.15
CA GLN A 127 21.46 6.65 -13.07
C GLN A 127 21.12 7.13 -14.50
N ALA A 128 19.88 6.91 -14.94
CA ALA A 128 19.43 7.33 -16.26
C ALA A 128 18.02 7.93 -16.16
N PRO A 129 17.90 9.22 -15.76
CA PRO A 129 16.62 9.88 -15.49
C PRO A 129 15.86 10.19 -16.78
N SER A 130 15.38 9.13 -17.43
CA SER A 130 14.52 9.21 -18.60
C SER A 130 13.40 8.17 -18.52
N GLN A 131 12.20 8.60 -18.88
CA GLN A 131 11.03 7.72 -18.94
C GLN A 131 11.27 6.54 -19.89
N GLY A 132 12.04 6.74 -20.97
CA GLY A 132 12.41 5.70 -21.92
C GLY A 132 13.33 4.63 -21.32
N ALA A 133 14.35 5.03 -20.56
CA ALA A 133 15.25 4.09 -19.89
C ALA A 133 14.51 3.26 -18.83
N LEU A 134 13.70 3.89 -17.98
CA LEU A 134 12.92 3.17 -16.97
C LEU A 134 11.89 2.22 -17.61
N ARG A 135 11.22 2.64 -18.70
CA ARG A 135 10.30 1.77 -19.43
C ARG A 135 11.00 0.54 -20.00
N ARG A 136 12.21 0.71 -20.54
CA ARG A 136 13.02 -0.41 -21.03
C ARG A 136 13.44 -1.34 -19.88
N PHE A 137 13.92 -0.78 -18.78
CA PHE A 137 14.26 -1.56 -17.58
C PHE A 137 13.07 -2.38 -17.08
N CYS A 138 11.89 -1.77 -16.98
CA CYS A 138 10.68 -2.47 -16.56
C CYS A 138 10.36 -3.63 -17.51
N LYS A 139 10.41 -3.40 -18.83
CA LYS A 139 10.17 -4.44 -19.83
C LYS A 139 11.18 -5.59 -19.72
N ASP A 140 12.47 -5.28 -19.58
CA ASP A 140 13.54 -6.28 -19.52
C ASP A 140 13.46 -7.12 -18.23
N ASN A 141 12.85 -6.58 -17.17
CA ASN A 141 12.67 -7.23 -15.87
C ASN A 141 11.25 -7.75 -15.61
N PHE A 142 10.40 -7.80 -16.63
CA PHE A 142 9.00 -8.24 -16.51
C PHE A 142 8.24 -7.47 -15.42
N LEU A 143 8.37 -6.15 -15.44
CA LEU A 143 7.65 -5.22 -14.58
C LEU A 143 6.75 -4.32 -15.44
N SER A 144 5.56 -4.04 -14.94
CA SER A 144 4.62 -3.11 -15.55
C SER A 144 5.05 -1.68 -15.28
N TYR A 145 5.52 -0.99 -16.32
CA TYR A 145 5.93 0.41 -16.22
C TYR A 145 4.85 1.32 -15.63
N ARG A 146 3.58 1.07 -15.99
CA ARG A 146 2.43 1.83 -15.47
C ARG A 146 2.29 1.65 -13.96
N ARG A 147 2.35 0.41 -13.47
CA ARG A 147 2.22 0.11 -12.03
C ARG A 147 3.42 0.61 -11.23
N VAL A 148 4.64 0.54 -11.79
CA VAL A 148 5.83 1.12 -11.14
C VAL A 148 5.69 2.64 -10.99
N ARG A 149 5.14 3.32 -11.99
CA ARG A 149 4.83 4.75 -11.89
C ARG A 149 3.76 5.04 -10.85
N GLU A 150 2.64 4.33 -10.90
CA GLU A 150 1.55 4.48 -9.93
C GLU A 150 2.02 4.23 -8.50
N TRP A 151 2.85 3.20 -8.29
CA TRP A 151 3.49 2.91 -7.01
C TRP A 151 4.32 4.11 -6.52
N ARG A 152 5.10 4.73 -7.43
CA ARG A 152 5.88 5.92 -7.08
C ARG A 152 5.02 7.12 -6.75
N ASP A 153 3.98 7.36 -7.55
CA ASP A 153 3.06 8.47 -7.33
C ASP A 153 2.40 8.34 -5.94
N VAL A 154 1.91 7.15 -5.56
CA VAL A 154 1.35 6.88 -4.23
C VAL A 154 2.39 6.99 -3.11
N HIS A 155 3.63 6.53 -3.34
CA HIS A 155 4.71 6.70 -2.37
C HIS A 155 4.96 8.18 -2.07
N ASP A 156 5.05 9.01 -3.12
CA ASP A 156 5.32 10.43 -3.00
C ASP A 156 4.14 11.15 -2.30
N GLU A 157 2.89 10.77 -2.59
CA GLU A 157 1.71 11.24 -1.85
C GLU A 157 1.78 10.92 -0.35
N ILE A 158 2.21 9.71 0.02
CA ILE A 158 2.34 9.32 1.45
C ILE A 158 3.45 10.12 2.14
N VAL A 159 4.55 10.43 1.43
CA VAL A 159 5.66 11.22 1.97
C VAL A 159 5.26 12.67 2.26
N GLU A 160 4.31 13.21 1.50
CA GLU A 160 3.84 14.59 1.66
C GLU A 160 2.89 14.81 2.87
N ILE A 161 2.35 13.74 3.46
CA ILE A 161 1.41 13.78 4.61
C ILE A 161 2.12 14.02 5.94
#